data_AF-A9NLW1-F1
#
_entry.id   AF-A9NLW1-F1
#
_cell.length_a   1.000
_cell.length_b   1.000
_cell.length_c   1.000
_cell.angle_alpha   90.00
_cell.angle_beta   90.00
_cell.angle_gamma   90.00
#
_symmetry.space_group_name_H-M   'P 1'
#
loop_
_entity.id
_entity.type
_entity.pdbx_description
1 polymer ?
#
loop_
_entity_poly.entity_id
_entity_poly.type
_entity_poly.pdbx_seq_one_letter_code
_entity_poly.pdbx_strand_id
1 'polypeptide(L)'
;MRILLDSSPDPESSEMEVAQNDDAQLALRRAGELSIELGRKQCTMAELEWYKECCENEVIGYYDSFKSQNEKDIDANLRRINLARYWDDIIEMYERHELPSDFKSQNKWLNAAAAYRKLVEPLDIANYYLTHKDGNYLTEGRPERHKVFERWMEEKDKTRSSTAPRPRTKPASLTQDPCFWARVEEALKDLENLKQGQHQRLQSLQKFEEHVTMMKNSFRLSSDVFLKGSSFTRWWEEWEDYKRNHSHGWSSP
;
A
#
# COMPACT_ATOMS: atom_id res chain seq x y z
N MET A 1 -64.62 26.72 16.00
CA MET A 1 -63.46 26.96 16.88
C MET A 1 -62.50 25.79 16.68
N ARG A 2 -61.45 25.95 15.88
CA ARG A 2 -60.37 24.95 15.74
C ARG A 2 -59.32 25.30 16.80
N ILE A 3 -59.10 24.39 17.74
CA ILE A 3 -58.01 24.49 18.71
C ILE A 3 -56.74 24.08 17.96
N LEU A 4 -55.86 25.04 17.70
CA LEU A 4 -54.49 24.79 17.29
C LEU A 4 -53.76 24.23 18.52
N LEU A 5 -53.48 22.92 18.51
CA LEU A 5 -52.54 22.32 19.44
C LEU A 5 -51.15 22.77 19.02
N ASP A 6 -50.65 23.79 19.72
CA ASP A 6 -49.25 24.22 19.65
C ASP A 6 -48.38 23.08 20.18
N SER A 7 -47.81 22.30 19.26
CA SER A 7 -46.85 21.25 19.59
C SER A 7 -45.49 21.91 19.72
N SER A 8 -45.24 22.52 20.88
CA SER A 8 -43.89 22.95 21.23
C SER A 8 -42.97 21.72 21.29
N PRO A 9 -41.80 21.74 20.63
CA PRO A 9 -40.88 20.60 20.65
C PRO A 9 -40.40 20.32 22.07
N ASP A 10 -40.29 19.02 22.40
CA ASP A 10 -39.80 18.54 23.69
C ASP A 10 -38.37 19.08 23.94
N PRO A 11 -38.10 19.77 25.06
CA PRO A 11 -36.80 20.37 25.35
C PRO A 11 -35.64 19.37 25.31
N GLU A 12 -35.85 18.11 25.70
CA GLU A 12 -34.81 17.06 25.66
C GLU A 12 -34.45 16.69 24.21
N SER A 13 -35.44 16.68 23.30
CA SER A 13 -35.24 16.47 21.87
C SER A 13 -34.50 17.65 21.23
N SER A 14 -34.80 18.88 21.68
CA SER A 14 -34.12 20.08 21.19
C SER A 14 -32.66 20.15 21.64
N GLU A 15 -32.34 19.76 22.88
CA GLU A 15 -30.96 19.73 23.39
C GLU A 15 -30.13 18.64 22.70
N MET A 16 -30.70 17.46 22.47
CA MET A 16 -30.05 16.39 21.72
C MET A 16 -29.74 16.80 20.27
N GLU A 17 -30.67 17.48 19.59
CA GLU A 17 -30.46 17.95 18.22
C GLU A 17 -29.34 19.01 18.12
N VAL A 18 -29.27 19.92 19.11
CA VAL A 18 -28.20 20.93 19.21
C VAL A 18 -26.83 20.26 19.42
N ALA A 19 -26.73 19.31 20.37
CA ALA A 19 -25.48 18.60 20.62
C ALA A 19 -24.99 17.80 19.39
N GLN A 20 -25.90 17.14 18.67
CA GLN A 20 -25.57 16.44 17.42
C GLN A 20 -25.07 17.39 16.32
N ASN A 21 -25.65 18.58 16.23
CA ASN A 21 -25.22 19.60 15.28
C ASN A 21 -23.81 20.13 15.62
N ASP A 22 -23.52 20.34 16.90
CA ASP A 22 -22.21 20.79 17.37
C ASP A 22 -21.12 19.74 17.13
N ASP A 23 -21.39 18.46 17.39
CA ASP A 23 -20.48 17.35 17.11
C ASP A 23 -20.20 17.19 15.61
N ALA A 24 -21.24 17.29 14.78
CA ALA A 24 -21.10 17.24 13.32
C ALA A 24 -20.25 18.41 12.79
N GLN A 25 -20.45 19.62 13.32
CA GLN A 25 -19.63 20.78 12.97
C GLN A 25 -18.18 20.61 13.42
N LEU A 26 -17.93 20.05 14.61
CA LEU A 26 -16.58 19.76 15.09
C LEU A 26 -15.87 18.74 14.20
N ALA A 27 -16.55 17.66 13.80
CA ALA A 27 -16.01 16.66 12.89
C ALA A 27 -15.65 17.26 11.52
N LEU A 28 -16.48 18.15 10.99
CA LEU A 28 -16.21 18.89 9.75
C LEU A 28 -14.99 19.81 9.87
N ARG A 29 -14.85 20.52 11.00
CA ARG A 29 -13.67 21.37 11.26
C ARG A 29 -12.38 20.55 11.31
N ARG A 30 -12.38 19.44 12.05
CA ARG A 30 -11.24 18.50 12.12
C ARG A 30 -10.86 17.96 10.75
N ALA A 31 -11.83 17.54 9.94
CA ALA A 31 -11.57 17.10 8.56
C ALA A 31 -10.97 18.23 7.69
N GLY A 32 -11.35 19.49 7.94
CA GLY A 32 -10.75 20.66 7.31
C GLY A 32 -9.29 20.93 7.74
N GLU A 33 -8.96 20.73 9.01
CA GLU A 33 -7.58 20.85 9.51
C GLU A 33 -6.68 19.75 8.95
N LEU A 34 -7.15 18.50 8.99
CA LEU A 34 -6.47 17.36 8.36
C LEU A 34 -6.31 17.57 6.85
N SER A 35 -7.25 18.25 6.19
CA SER A 35 -7.12 18.61 4.78
C SER A 35 -5.91 19.49 4.51
N ILE A 36 -5.64 20.46 5.38
CA ILE A 36 -4.50 21.37 5.27
C ILE A 36 -3.22 20.59 5.56
N GLU A 37 -3.22 19.74 6.58
CA GLU A 37 -2.07 18.91 6.90
C GLU A 37 -1.76 17.91 5.78
N LEU A 38 -2.77 17.33 5.13
CA LEU A 38 -2.57 16.46 3.97
C LEU A 38 -1.77 17.16 2.87
N GLY A 39 -2.02 18.46 2.64
CA GLY A 39 -1.24 19.26 1.69
C GLY A 39 0.24 19.34 2.06
N ARG A 40 0.58 19.41 3.36
CA ARG A 40 1.98 19.37 3.84
C ARG A 40 2.57 17.97 3.65
N LYS A 41 1.80 16.93 3.94
CA LYS A 41 2.23 15.52 3.76
C LYS A 41 2.41 15.16 2.29
N GLN A 42 1.72 15.83 1.38
CA GLN A 42 1.97 15.70 -0.06
C GLN A 42 3.37 16.20 -0.45
N CYS A 43 3.92 17.22 0.23
CA CYS A 43 5.33 17.57 0.04
C CYS A 43 6.25 16.43 0.48
N THR A 44 5.97 15.80 1.62
CA THR A 44 6.73 14.63 2.11
C THR A 44 6.63 13.43 1.16
N MET A 45 5.48 13.22 0.54
CA MET A 45 5.30 12.23 -0.53
C MET A 45 6.18 12.56 -1.74
N ALA A 46 6.17 13.82 -2.21
CA ALA A 46 6.99 14.25 -3.35
C ALA A 46 8.50 14.10 -3.08
N GLU A 47 8.94 14.31 -1.83
CA GLU A 47 10.33 14.07 -1.44
C GLU A 47 10.71 12.58 -1.47
N LEU A 48 9.77 11.67 -1.20
CA LEU A 48 9.97 10.23 -1.40
C LEU A 48 9.92 9.82 -2.88
N GLU A 49 9.11 10.49 -3.70
CA GLU A 49 9.13 10.31 -5.16
C GLU A 49 10.48 10.76 -5.74
N TRP A 50 11.02 11.89 -5.27
CA TRP A 50 12.36 12.34 -5.65
C TRP A 50 13.46 11.36 -5.21
N TYR A 51 13.36 10.83 -3.98
CA TYR A 51 14.26 9.76 -3.52
C TYR A 51 14.18 8.54 -4.45
N LYS A 52 12.97 8.17 -4.90
CA LYS A 52 12.78 7.07 -5.85
C LYS A 52 13.50 7.32 -7.17
N GLU A 53 13.33 8.51 -7.76
CA GLU A 53 14.01 8.92 -8.98
C GLU A 53 15.54 8.91 -8.83
N CYS A 54 16.08 9.37 -7.70
CA CYS A 54 17.52 9.33 -7.43
C CYS A 54 18.06 7.90 -7.41
N CYS A 55 17.34 6.97 -6.78
CA CYS A 55 17.75 5.56 -6.72
C CYS A 55 17.63 4.84 -8.07
N GLU A 56 16.70 5.26 -8.92
CA GLU A 56 16.60 4.77 -10.30
C GLU A 56 17.81 5.20 -11.14
N ASN A 57 18.28 6.43 -10.98
CA ASN A 57 19.49 6.94 -11.65
C ASN A 57 20.76 6.16 -11.25
N GLU A 58 20.77 5.55 -10.07
CA GLU A 58 21.83 4.67 -9.58
C GLU A 58 21.64 3.19 -9.99
N VAL A 59 20.56 2.87 -10.73
CA VAL A 59 20.27 1.53 -11.29
C VAL A 59 20.02 0.44 -10.22
N ILE A 60 19.71 0.84 -8.98
CA ILE A 60 19.38 -0.09 -7.87
C ILE A 60 17.88 -0.12 -7.61
N GLY A 61 17.18 1.01 -7.77
CA GLY A 61 15.78 1.15 -7.39
C GLY A 61 15.63 1.43 -5.89
N TYR A 62 14.57 2.15 -5.55
CA TYR A 62 14.41 2.75 -4.22
C TYR A 62 14.16 1.74 -3.10
N TYR A 63 13.54 0.60 -3.41
CA TYR A 63 13.35 -0.52 -2.48
C TYR A 63 14.69 -1.11 -2.04
N ASP A 64 15.51 -1.54 -3.01
CA ASP A 64 16.80 -2.16 -2.75
C ASP A 64 17.80 -1.16 -2.16
N SER A 65 17.79 0.10 -2.62
CA SER A 65 18.59 1.18 -2.01
C SER A 65 18.22 1.33 -0.53
N PHE A 66 16.93 1.46 -0.21
CA PHE A 66 16.48 1.65 1.16
C PHE A 66 16.88 0.48 2.07
N LYS A 67 16.79 -0.75 1.56
CA LYS A 67 17.19 -1.96 2.27
C LYS A 67 18.71 -2.01 2.55
N SER A 68 19.52 -1.28 1.79
CA SER A 68 20.98 -1.21 1.96
C SER A 68 21.48 -0.22 3.02
N GLN A 69 20.63 0.71 3.47
CA GLN A 69 20.88 1.67 4.58
C GLN A 69 22.11 2.60 4.40
N ASN A 70 22.22 3.25 3.25
CA ASN A 70 23.15 4.37 3.05
C ASN A 70 22.65 5.65 3.74
N GLU A 71 23.51 6.68 3.82
CA GLU A 71 23.17 7.96 4.49
C GLU A 71 21.88 8.60 3.97
N LYS A 72 21.68 8.63 2.63
CA LYS A 72 20.46 9.17 2.00
C LYS A 72 19.18 8.43 2.41
N ASP A 73 19.30 7.17 2.83
CA ASP A 73 18.15 6.33 3.19
C ASP A 73 17.64 6.69 4.60
N ILE A 74 18.46 7.38 5.42
CA ILE A 74 18.07 7.91 6.73
C ILE A 74 16.93 8.92 6.56
N ASP A 75 17.09 9.88 5.64
CA ASP A 75 16.07 10.90 5.37
C ASP A 75 14.79 10.27 4.81
N ALA A 76 14.92 9.31 3.89
CA ALA A 76 13.79 8.56 3.38
C ALA A 76 13.03 7.82 4.52
N ASN A 77 13.76 7.26 5.49
CA ASN A 77 13.15 6.57 6.62
C ASN A 77 12.43 7.55 7.57
N LEU A 78 12.99 8.73 7.82
CA LEU A 78 12.33 9.78 8.60
C LEU A 78 11.01 10.21 7.94
N ARG A 79 11.00 10.36 6.61
CA ARG A 79 9.80 10.68 5.82
C ARG A 79 8.76 9.56 5.90
N ARG A 80 9.18 8.30 5.75
CA ARG A 80 8.32 7.11 5.93
C ARG A 80 7.63 7.12 7.30
N ILE A 81 8.39 7.34 8.38
CA ILE A 81 7.85 7.39 9.76
C ILE A 81 6.90 8.57 9.94
N ASN A 82 7.23 9.75 9.39
CA ASN A 82 6.40 10.94 9.48
C ASN A 82 5.04 10.76 8.79
N LEU A 83 5.02 10.09 7.64
CA LEU A 83 3.78 9.76 6.92
C LEU A 83 2.99 8.66 7.63
N ALA A 84 3.67 7.64 8.17
CA ALA A 84 3.03 6.58 8.93
C ALA A 84 2.24 7.14 10.12
N ARG A 85 2.87 7.98 10.95
CA ARG A 85 2.20 8.62 12.10
C ARG A 85 0.96 9.39 11.70
N TYR A 86 1.06 10.23 10.66
CA TYR A 86 -0.08 11.00 10.17
C TYR A 86 -1.27 10.13 9.76
N TRP A 87 -1.02 9.03 9.06
CA TRP A 87 -2.08 8.12 8.66
C TRP A 87 -2.63 7.28 9.81
N ASP A 88 -1.77 6.86 10.74
CA ASP A 88 -2.18 6.15 11.96
C ASP A 88 -3.11 7.06 12.81
N ASP A 89 -2.76 8.34 12.98
CA ASP A 89 -3.59 9.34 13.70
C ASP A 89 -4.96 9.53 13.04
N ILE A 90 -5.02 9.61 11.69
CA ILE A 90 -6.29 9.73 10.95
C ILE A 90 -7.19 8.51 11.18
N ILE A 91 -6.60 7.31 11.16
CA ILE A 91 -7.35 6.07 11.37
C ILE A 91 -7.91 6.05 12.79
N GLU A 92 -7.11 6.41 13.79
CA GLU A 92 -7.57 6.49 15.19
C GLU A 92 -8.71 7.50 15.36
N MET A 93 -8.60 8.69 14.76
CA MET A 93 -9.66 9.70 14.79
C MET A 93 -10.95 9.19 14.11
N TYR A 94 -10.83 8.46 12.99
CA TYR A 94 -11.98 7.86 12.32
C TYR A 94 -12.66 6.80 13.19
N GLU A 95 -11.89 5.90 13.81
CA GLU A 95 -12.40 4.85 14.71
C GLU A 95 -13.05 5.43 15.98
N ARG A 96 -12.56 6.57 16.46
CA ARG A 96 -13.15 7.33 17.56
C ARG A 96 -14.37 8.17 17.16
N HIS A 97 -14.86 8.05 15.92
CA HIS A 97 -16.00 8.79 15.38
C HIS A 97 -15.80 10.32 15.42
N GLU A 98 -14.56 10.78 15.36
CA GLU A 98 -14.21 12.20 15.40
C GLU A 98 -14.20 12.87 14.02
N LEU A 99 -14.41 12.07 12.97
CA LEU A 99 -14.43 12.48 11.58
C LEU A 99 -15.81 12.19 10.97
N PRO A 100 -16.17 12.88 9.86
CA PRO A 100 -17.43 12.61 9.18
C PRO A 100 -17.63 11.12 8.87
N SER A 101 -18.86 10.64 9.01
CA SER A 101 -19.18 9.21 8.82
C SER A 101 -18.82 8.70 7.42
N ASP A 102 -18.89 9.57 6.41
CA ASP A 102 -18.54 9.28 5.03
C ASP A 102 -17.03 9.44 4.72
N PHE A 103 -16.20 9.84 5.69
CA PHE A 103 -14.78 10.18 5.49
C PHE A 103 -14.00 9.12 4.70
N LYS A 104 -14.12 7.84 5.11
CA LYS A 104 -13.46 6.70 4.44
C LYS A 104 -13.88 6.50 2.99
N SER A 105 -15.03 7.04 2.60
CA SER A 105 -15.58 6.94 1.26
C SER A 105 -15.25 8.16 0.39
N GLN A 106 -14.72 9.25 0.95
CA GLN A 106 -14.43 10.45 0.16
C GLN A 106 -13.21 10.20 -0.75
N ASN A 107 -13.34 10.53 -2.06
CA ASN A 107 -12.30 10.27 -3.07
C ASN A 107 -10.94 10.86 -2.70
N LYS A 108 -10.93 12.02 -2.04
CA LYS A 108 -9.69 12.69 -1.63
C LYS A 108 -8.84 11.81 -0.72
N TRP A 109 -9.43 11.28 0.36
CA TRP A 109 -8.73 10.43 1.33
C TRP A 109 -8.34 9.10 0.73
N LEU A 110 -9.23 8.48 -0.05
CA LEU A 110 -8.95 7.22 -0.75
C LEU A 110 -7.80 7.35 -1.75
N ASN A 111 -7.79 8.39 -2.58
CA ASN A 111 -6.73 8.61 -3.56
C ASN A 111 -5.39 8.90 -2.87
N ALA A 112 -5.39 9.70 -1.81
CA ALA A 112 -4.19 9.99 -1.04
C ALA A 112 -3.64 8.75 -0.33
N ALA A 113 -4.51 7.94 0.31
CA ALA A 113 -4.14 6.68 0.94
C ALA A 113 -3.63 5.67 -0.11
N ALA A 114 -4.24 5.59 -1.30
CA ALA A 114 -3.80 4.73 -2.37
C ALA A 114 -2.41 5.11 -2.90
N ALA A 115 -2.13 6.40 -3.04
CA ALA A 115 -0.80 6.90 -3.41
C ALA A 115 0.23 6.60 -2.32
N TYR A 116 -0.10 6.89 -1.06
CA TYR A 116 0.72 6.55 0.10
C TYR A 116 1.10 5.08 0.12
N ARG A 117 0.13 4.17 -0.02
CA ARG A 117 0.39 2.73 -0.03
C ARG A 117 1.34 2.31 -1.14
N LYS A 118 1.09 2.76 -2.38
CA LYS A 118 1.91 2.38 -3.54
C LYS A 118 3.36 2.87 -3.44
N LEU A 119 3.61 3.99 -2.75
CA LEU A 119 4.94 4.56 -2.58
C LEU A 119 5.64 4.08 -1.30
N VAL A 120 4.91 3.96 -0.18
CA VAL A 120 5.49 3.81 1.15
C VAL A 120 5.43 2.37 1.67
N GLU A 121 4.40 1.58 1.30
CA GLU A 121 4.32 0.17 1.71
C GLU A 121 5.57 -0.63 1.28
N PRO A 122 6.15 -0.41 0.07
CA PRO A 122 7.47 -0.96 -0.29
C PRO A 122 8.61 -0.65 0.70
N LEU A 123 8.65 0.56 1.27
CA LEU A 123 9.68 0.95 2.24
C LEU A 123 9.43 0.32 3.62
N ASP A 124 8.16 0.15 4.01
CA ASP A 124 7.80 -0.61 5.21
C ASP A 124 8.21 -2.08 5.07
N ILE A 125 8.02 -2.68 3.89
CA ILE A 125 8.47 -4.03 3.54
C ILE A 125 10.00 -4.13 3.62
N ALA A 126 10.72 -3.19 3.00
CA ALA A 126 12.18 -3.16 3.02
C ALA A 126 12.71 -3.11 4.46
N ASN A 127 12.13 -2.22 5.29
CA ASN A 127 12.48 -2.12 6.71
C ASN A 127 12.15 -3.41 7.49
N TYR A 128 11.04 -4.06 7.19
CA TYR A 128 10.65 -5.33 7.82
C TYR A 128 11.68 -6.42 7.53
N TYR A 129 11.97 -6.73 6.26
CA TYR A 129 12.89 -7.82 5.90
C TYR A 129 14.35 -7.52 6.23
N LEU A 130 14.71 -6.24 6.41
CA LEU A 130 16.00 -5.86 6.96
C LEU A 130 16.15 -6.32 8.43
N THR A 131 15.08 -6.20 9.22
CA THR A 131 15.09 -6.46 10.67
C THR A 131 14.60 -7.87 11.05
N HIS A 132 13.79 -8.50 10.19
CA HIS A 132 13.12 -9.78 10.43
C HIS A 132 13.37 -10.72 9.24
N LYS A 133 14.63 -11.15 9.05
CA LYS A 133 15.05 -11.95 7.89
C LYS A 133 14.20 -13.21 7.68
N ASP A 134 13.85 -13.90 8.76
CA ASP A 134 13.09 -15.16 8.71
C ASP A 134 11.57 -14.96 8.78
N GLY A 135 11.09 -13.76 9.09
CA GLY A 135 9.65 -13.47 9.25
C GLY A 135 8.94 -13.27 7.91
N ASN A 136 7.60 -13.29 7.93
CA ASN A 136 6.77 -13.08 6.73
C ASN A 136 5.94 -11.79 6.86
N TYR A 137 6.21 -10.79 6.00
CA TYR A 137 5.55 -9.49 6.10
C TYR A 137 4.02 -9.60 5.94
N LEU A 138 3.55 -10.46 5.04
CA LEU A 138 2.12 -10.56 4.72
C LEU A 138 1.31 -11.11 5.89
N THR A 139 1.88 -12.01 6.69
CA THR A 139 1.20 -12.65 7.83
C THR A 139 1.51 -12.01 9.17
N GLU A 140 2.73 -11.51 9.37
CA GLU A 140 3.23 -11.09 10.70
C GLU A 140 3.60 -9.61 10.76
N GLY A 141 4.08 -9.04 9.65
CA GLY A 141 4.74 -7.73 9.66
C GLY A 141 3.90 -6.55 9.19
N ARG A 142 2.79 -6.79 8.49
CA ARG A 142 2.06 -5.75 7.77
C ARG A 142 1.33 -4.78 8.73
N PRO A 143 1.70 -3.49 8.76
CA PRO A 143 1.04 -2.48 9.58
C PRO A 143 -0.47 -2.36 9.32
N GLU A 144 -1.24 -2.10 10.37
CA GLU A 144 -2.71 -2.08 10.29
C GLU A 144 -3.23 -1.01 9.34
N ARG A 145 -2.59 0.17 9.26
CA ARG A 145 -2.95 1.23 8.31
C ARG A 145 -3.10 0.76 6.87
N HIS A 146 -2.20 -0.11 6.40
CA HIS A 146 -2.24 -0.59 5.02
C HIS A 146 -3.47 -1.48 4.81
N LYS A 147 -3.79 -2.32 5.80
CA LYS A 147 -4.98 -3.19 5.80
C LYS A 147 -6.27 -2.37 5.88
N VAL A 148 -6.33 -1.35 6.74
CA VAL A 148 -7.47 -0.43 6.87
C VAL A 148 -7.79 0.23 5.53
N PHE A 149 -6.78 0.82 4.88
CA PHE A 149 -6.96 1.46 3.59
C PHE A 149 -7.32 0.48 2.47
N GLU A 150 -6.87 -0.78 2.55
CA GLU A 150 -7.32 -1.84 1.62
C GLU A 150 -8.83 -2.03 1.72
N ARG A 151 -9.32 -2.20 2.96
CA ARG A 151 -10.75 -2.38 3.24
C ARG A 151 -11.56 -1.18 2.78
N TRP A 152 -11.10 0.05 3.04
CA TRP A 152 -11.79 1.26 2.59
C TRP A 152 -11.94 1.32 1.06
N MET A 153 -10.91 0.92 0.31
CA MET A 153 -10.95 0.88 -1.16
C MET A 153 -11.84 -0.26 -1.67
N GLU A 154 -11.77 -1.45 -1.07
CA GLU A 154 -12.64 -2.58 -1.44
C GLU A 154 -14.12 -2.27 -1.19
N GLU A 155 -14.45 -1.63 -0.07
CA GLU A 155 -15.80 -1.17 0.25
C GLU A 155 -16.29 -0.13 -0.78
N LYS A 156 -15.43 0.84 -1.12
CA LYS A 156 -15.72 1.83 -2.17
C LYS A 156 -16.01 1.14 -3.50
N ASP A 157 -15.19 0.19 -3.92
CA ASP A 157 -15.36 -0.47 -5.21
C ASP A 157 -16.62 -1.33 -5.27
N LYS A 158 -17.06 -1.93 -4.15
CA LYS A 158 -18.37 -2.62 -4.06
C LYS A 158 -19.56 -1.70 -4.33
N THR A 159 -19.43 -0.40 -4.05
CA THR A 159 -20.50 0.60 -4.31
C THR A 159 -20.49 1.15 -5.73
N ARG A 160 -19.43 0.91 -6.51
CA ARG A 160 -19.32 1.39 -7.90
C ARG A 160 -20.05 0.42 -8.83
N SER A 161 -20.92 0.93 -9.68
CA SER A 161 -21.47 0.17 -10.81
C SER A 161 -20.33 -0.47 -11.61
N SER A 162 -20.44 -1.78 -11.84
CA SER A 162 -19.43 -2.67 -12.42
C SER A 162 -18.97 -2.21 -13.81
N THR A 163 -18.11 -1.21 -13.85
CA THR A 163 -17.42 -0.79 -15.07
C THR A 163 -15.99 -1.28 -14.93
N ALA A 164 -15.61 -2.25 -15.76
CA ALA A 164 -14.25 -2.76 -15.75
C ALA A 164 -13.26 -1.59 -15.89
N PRO A 165 -12.18 -1.52 -15.08
CA PRO A 165 -11.16 -0.51 -15.23
C PRO A 165 -10.63 -0.52 -16.67
N ARG A 166 -10.47 0.66 -17.28
CA ARG A 166 -9.85 0.73 -18.60
C ARG A 166 -8.43 0.15 -18.53
N PRO A 167 -8.02 -0.70 -19.49
CA PRO A 167 -6.69 -1.25 -19.51
C PRO A 167 -5.65 -0.13 -19.60
N ARG A 168 -4.52 -0.31 -18.92
CA ARG A 168 -3.39 0.62 -18.98
C ARG A 168 -2.69 0.48 -20.33
N THR A 169 -2.28 1.62 -20.89
CA THR A 169 -1.50 1.68 -22.14
C THR A 169 -0.02 2.00 -21.91
N LYS A 170 0.36 2.32 -20.66
CA LYS A 170 1.72 2.65 -20.25
C LYS A 170 2.04 1.99 -18.90
N PRO A 171 3.31 1.62 -18.65
CA PRO A 171 3.78 1.18 -17.35
C PRO A 171 3.31 2.10 -16.22
N ALA A 172 3.17 1.54 -15.02
CA ALA A 172 2.79 2.33 -13.87
C ALA A 172 3.99 3.12 -13.36
N SER A 173 3.80 4.37 -12.92
CA SER A 173 4.87 5.11 -12.25
C SER A 173 5.25 4.46 -10.92
N LEU A 174 4.25 3.89 -10.23
CA LEU A 174 4.38 3.07 -9.04
C LEU A 174 3.73 1.71 -9.27
N THR A 175 4.35 0.64 -8.78
CA THR A 175 3.78 -0.71 -8.86
C THR A 175 2.40 -0.75 -8.21
N GLN A 176 1.42 -1.33 -8.92
CA GLN A 176 0.01 -1.28 -8.51
C GLN A 176 -0.35 -2.27 -7.40
N ASP A 177 0.49 -3.27 -7.14
CA ASP A 177 0.42 -4.15 -5.96
C ASP A 177 1.40 -3.61 -4.90
N PRO A 178 0.93 -2.92 -3.84
CA PRO A 178 1.80 -2.39 -2.79
C PRO A 178 2.60 -3.47 -2.05
N CYS A 179 2.09 -4.72 -2.02
CA CYS A 179 2.73 -5.87 -1.39
C CYS A 179 3.69 -6.61 -2.32
N PHE A 180 3.93 -6.11 -3.53
CA PHE A 180 4.76 -6.77 -4.54
C PHE A 180 6.12 -7.21 -3.98
N TRP A 181 6.83 -6.31 -3.30
CA TRP A 181 8.15 -6.58 -2.77
C TRP A 181 8.16 -7.65 -1.68
N ALA A 182 7.09 -7.75 -0.87
CA ALA A 182 6.98 -8.84 0.10
C ALA A 182 6.88 -10.19 -0.60
N ARG A 183 6.18 -10.26 -1.74
CA ARG A 183 6.10 -11.47 -2.56
C ARG A 183 7.47 -11.82 -3.19
N VAL A 184 8.25 -10.81 -3.59
CA VAL A 184 9.63 -11.02 -4.07
C VAL A 184 10.51 -11.64 -2.98
N GLU A 185 10.45 -11.14 -1.74
CA GLU A 185 11.22 -11.68 -0.63
C GLU A 185 10.84 -13.13 -0.30
N GLU A 186 9.55 -13.46 -0.29
CA GLU A 186 9.10 -14.84 -0.09
C GLU A 186 9.49 -15.74 -1.26
N ALA A 187 9.47 -15.24 -2.50
CA ALA A 187 9.93 -15.99 -3.67
C ALA A 187 11.45 -16.24 -3.66
N LEU A 188 12.25 -15.29 -3.16
CA LEU A 188 13.69 -15.48 -2.93
C LEU A 188 13.95 -16.60 -1.91
N LYS A 189 13.23 -16.60 -0.79
CA LYS A 189 13.32 -17.66 0.22
C LYS A 189 12.87 -19.02 -0.32
N ASP A 190 11.76 -19.06 -1.04
CA ASP A 190 11.24 -20.29 -1.65
C ASP A 190 12.20 -20.85 -2.70
N LEU A 191 12.87 -20.00 -3.46
CA LEU A 191 13.89 -20.42 -4.43
C LEU A 191 15.13 -21.01 -3.75
N GLU A 192 15.60 -20.40 -2.67
CA GLU A 192 16.70 -20.94 -1.87
C GLU A 192 16.33 -22.30 -1.24
N ASN A 193 15.15 -22.40 -0.64
CA ASN A 193 14.61 -23.66 -0.11
C ASN A 193 14.51 -24.75 -1.20
N LEU A 194 14.07 -24.37 -2.41
CA LEU A 194 13.95 -25.30 -3.53
C LEU A 194 15.33 -25.83 -3.97
N LYS A 195 16.35 -24.95 -4.04
CA LYS A 195 17.75 -25.36 -4.32
C LYS A 195 18.31 -26.30 -3.25
N GLN A 196 17.81 -26.20 -2.02
CA GLN A 196 18.15 -27.11 -0.90
C GLN A 196 17.30 -28.41 -0.88
N GLY A 197 16.51 -28.67 -1.93
CA GLY A 197 15.74 -29.92 -2.09
C GLY A 197 14.31 -29.88 -1.55
N GLN A 198 13.80 -28.72 -1.10
CA GLN A 198 12.41 -28.57 -0.67
C GLN A 198 11.47 -28.38 -1.87
N HIS A 199 11.21 -29.46 -2.60
CA HIS A 199 10.43 -29.44 -3.85
C HIS A 199 8.98 -28.93 -3.69
N GLN A 200 8.42 -28.92 -2.49
CA GLN A 200 7.10 -28.34 -2.20
C GLN A 200 7.02 -26.82 -2.50
N ARG A 201 8.16 -26.12 -2.61
CA ARG A 201 8.23 -24.69 -2.98
C ARG A 201 8.08 -24.42 -4.46
N LEU A 202 8.13 -25.45 -5.31
CA LEU A 202 8.01 -25.30 -6.76
C LEU A 202 6.69 -24.62 -7.16
N GLN A 203 5.58 -25.02 -6.54
CA GLN A 203 4.26 -24.50 -6.87
C GLN A 203 4.11 -23.02 -6.47
N SER A 204 4.71 -22.58 -5.36
CA SER A 204 4.64 -21.17 -4.95
C SER A 204 5.45 -20.27 -5.89
N LEU A 205 6.62 -20.73 -6.35
CA LEU A 205 7.44 -20.02 -7.34
C LEU A 205 6.72 -19.90 -8.70
N GLN A 206 6.08 -20.96 -9.18
CA GLN A 206 5.28 -20.93 -10.42
C GLN A 206 4.11 -19.94 -10.31
N LYS A 207 3.38 -19.96 -9.19
CA LYS A 207 2.31 -18.98 -8.92
C LYS A 207 2.82 -17.54 -8.89
N PHE A 208 4.02 -17.33 -8.33
CA PHE A 208 4.62 -15.99 -8.32
C PHE A 208 5.03 -15.55 -9.73
N GLU A 209 5.64 -16.43 -10.53
CA GLU A 209 5.95 -16.17 -11.94
C GLU A 209 4.70 -15.80 -12.75
N GLU A 210 3.59 -16.54 -12.59
CA GLU A 210 2.31 -16.26 -13.22
C GLU A 210 1.76 -14.87 -12.82
N HIS A 211 1.80 -14.55 -11.52
CA HIS A 211 1.35 -13.26 -10.98
C HIS A 211 2.15 -12.09 -11.58
N VAL A 212 3.48 -12.21 -11.62
CA VAL A 212 4.37 -11.20 -12.19
C VAL A 212 4.13 -11.03 -13.68
N THR A 213 3.98 -12.14 -14.41
CA THR A 213 3.70 -12.13 -15.85
C THR A 213 2.38 -11.43 -16.17
N MET A 214 1.32 -11.72 -15.40
CA MET A 214 0.03 -11.02 -15.50
C MET A 214 0.19 -9.51 -15.25
N MET A 215 0.90 -9.12 -14.20
CA MET A 215 1.11 -7.70 -13.88
C MET A 215 1.94 -6.97 -14.93
N LYS A 216 2.95 -7.63 -15.50
CA LYS A 216 3.75 -7.09 -16.60
C LYS A 216 2.89 -6.87 -17.85
N ASN A 217 2.11 -7.86 -18.25
CA ASN A 217 1.22 -7.79 -19.42
C ASN A 217 0.11 -6.73 -19.28
N SER A 218 -0.27 -6.39 -18.05
CA SER A 218 -1.26 -5.35 -17.75
C SER A 218 -0.66 -3.99 -17.40
N PHE A 219 0.65 -3.80 -17.61
CA PHE A 219 1.39 -2.56 -17.32
C PHE A 219 1.22 -2.05 -15.88
N ARG A 220 1.17 -2.98 -14.92
CA ARG A 220 0.95 -2.72 -13.49
C ARG A 220 2.24 -2.63 -12.67
N LEU A 221 3.37 -3.06 -13.23
CA LEU A 221 4.69 -2.91 -12.64
C LEU A 221 5.30 -1.57 -13.05
N SER A 222 6.07 -0.96 -12.13
CA SER A 222 6.92 0.19 -12.44
C SER A 222 8.26 -0.26 -13.02
N SER A 223 8.95 0.64 -13.72
CA SER A 223 10.21 0.36 -14.41
C SER A 223 11.35 0.04 -13.46
N ASP A 224 11.33 0.59 -12.24
CA ASP A 224 12.35 0.37 -11.21
C ASP A 224 12.44 -1.10 -10.78
N VAL A 225 11.33 -1.85 -10.87
CA VAL A 225 11.29 -3.30 -10.63
C VAL A 225 12.25 -4.07 -11.53
N PHE A 226 12.53 -3.58 -12.74
CA PHE A 226 13.35 -4.27 -13.74
C PHE A 226 14.79 -3.76 -13.80
N LEU A 227 15.21 -2.93 -12.85
CA LEU A 227 16.59 -2.46 -12.80
C LEU A 227 17.55 -3.61 -12.51
N LYS A 228 18.76 -3.53 -13.07
CA LYS A 228 19.78 -4.58 -12.93
C LYS A 228 20.15 -4.84 -11.47
N GLY A 229 20.19 -3.79 -10.64
CA GLY A 229 20.49 -3.90 -9.22
C GLY A 229 19.31 -4.35 -8.35
N SER A 230 18.13 -4.61 -8.92
CA SER A 230 16.94 -4.90 -8.14
C SER A 230 16.88 -6.35 -7.67
N SER A 231 16.30 -6.57 -6.48
CA SER A 231 16.09 -7.93 -5.95
C SER A 231 15.17 -8.77 -6.83
N PHE A 232 14.22 -8.15 -7.55
CA PHE A 232 13.36 -8.85 -8.48
C PHE A 232 14.14 -9.38 -9.70
N THR A 233 14.99 -8.55 -10.32
CA THR A 233 15.80 -8.98 -11.47
C THR A 233 16.69 -10.16 -11.10
N ARG A 234 17.36 -10.10 -9.94
CA ARG A 234 18.15 -11.22 -9.41
C ARG A 234 17.31 -12.48 -9.23
N TRP A 235 16.13 -12.36 -8.61
CA TRP A 235 15.22 -13.51 -8.44
C TRP A 235 14.85 -14.12 -9.80
N TRP A 236 14.51 -13.29 -10.79
CA TRP A 236 14.09 -13.73 -12.11
C TRP A 236 15.21 -14.49 -12.84
N GLU A 237 16.44 -13.96 -12.81
CA GLU A 237 17.61 -14.59 -13.41
C GLU A 237 17.91 -15.95 -12.77
N GLU A 238 17.94 -16.02 -11.43
CA GLU A 238 18.18 -17.28 -10.72
C GLU A 238 17.08 -18.32 -10.94
N TRP A 239 15.83 -17.88 -11.05
CA TRP A 239 14.69 -18.75 -11.31
C TRP A 239 14.75 -19.34 -12.73
N GLU A 240 15.09 -18.52 -13.73
CA GLU A 240 15.28 -18.99 -15.12
C GLU A 240 16.44 -19.99 -15.23
N ASP A 241 17.55 -19.73 -14.54
CA ASP A 241 18.69 -20.64 -14.51
C ASP A 241 18.33 -21.96 -13.81
N TYR A 242 17.57 -21.91 -12.71
CA TYR A 242 17.05 -23.11 -12.06
C TYR A 242 16.19 -23.93 -13.02
N LYS A 243 15.22 -23.30 -13.71
CA LYS A 243 14.36 -23.97 -14.70
C LYS A 243 15.19 -24.59 -15.82
N ARG A 244 16.18 -23.88 -16.36
CA ARG A 244 17.05 -24.38 -17.43
C ARG A 244 17.79 -25.66 -17.02
N ASN A 245 18.44 -25.64 -15.86
CA ASN A 245 19.22 -26.76 -15.35
C ASN A 245 18.37 -27.99 -15.01
N HIS A 246 17.11 -27.80 -14.63
CA HIS A 246 16.21 -28.90 -14.28
C HIS A 246 15.33 -29.34 -15.46
N SER A 247 15.16 -28.53 -16.51
CA SER A 247 14.40 -28.89 -17.71
C SER A 247 15.01 -30.06 -18.50
N HIS A 248 16.33 -30.27 -18.42
CA HIS A 248 17.04 -31.36 -19.10
C HIS A 248 16.91 -32.71 -18.37
N GLY A 249 16.25 -32.75 -17.20
CA GLY A 249 15.97 -33.97 -16.44
C GLY A 249 14.59 -34.59 -16.69
N TRP A 250 13.71 -33.96 -17.48
CA TRP A 250 12.32 -34.42 -17.71
C TRP A 250 12.06 -34.90 -19.14
N SER A 251 13.12 -35.08 -19.95
CA SER A 251 13.04 -35.67 -21.29
C SER A 251 13.90 -36.94 -21.37
N SER A 252 13.51 -37.96 -20.60
CA SER A 252 13.72 -39.40 -20.88
C SER A 252 12.91 -40.20 -19.85
N PRO A 253 12.26 -41.32 -20.22
CA PRO A 253 12.70 -42.32 -21.20
C PRO A 253 12.29 -42.06 -22.64
#